data_AF-A0A2X2LZ23-F1
#
_entry.id   AF-A0A2X2LZ23-F1
#
_cell.length_a   1.000
_cell.length_b   1.000
_cell.length_c   1.000
_cell.angle_alpha   90.00
_cell.angle_beta   90.00
_cell.angle_gamma   90.00
#
_symmetry.space_group_name_H-M   'P 1'
#
loop_
_entity.id
_entity.type
_entity.pdbx_description
1 polymer ?
#
loop_
_entity_poly.entity_id
_entity_poly.type
_entity_poly.pdbx_seq_one_letter_code
_entity_poly.pdbx_strand_id
1 'polypeptide(L)'
;MLKKAKLILMATILLSGCSAMENESSKDTNTETKSVPEEMEASKYEGQGFQPPAEKDAIEFAKKHKDKIAKRGEQFFMDNFGLKVKATNVVGSGDGVEVFVHCDDHDIVFNASISI
;
A
#
# COMPACT_ATOMS: atom_id res chain seq x y z
N MET A 1 39.16 37.19 41.23
CA MET A 1 39.49 35.78 40.95
C MET A 1 38.51 34.91 41.73
N LEU A 2 37.44 34.44 41.08
CA LEU A 2 36.39 33.63 41.72
C LEU A 2 36.43 32.21 41.12
N LYS A 3 36.43 31.22 42.01
CA LYS A 3 36.83 29.83 41.78
C LYS A 3 35.79 29.06 40.94
N LYS A 4 36.30 28.17 40.08
CA LYS A 4 35.59 27.30 39.14
C LYS A 4 34.52 26.44 39.84
N ALA A 5 33.24 26.65 39.52
CA ALA A 5 32.18 25.71 39.88
C ALA A 5 32.14 24.57 38.85
N LYS A 6 32.40 23.33 39.31
CA LYS A 6 32.22 22.11 38.51
C LYS A 6 30.71 21.86 38.37
N LEU A 7 30.18 22.03 37.16
CA LEU A 7 28.82 21.62 36.82
C LEU A 7 28.86 20.13 36.48
N ILE A 8 28.36 19.27 37.37
CA ILE A 8 28.14 17.85 37.10
C ILE A 8 26.82 17.74 36.33
N LEU A 9 26.92 17.49 35.02
CA LEU A 9 25.77 17.23 34.16
C LEU A 9 25.35 15.76 34.32
N MET A 10 24.35 15.51 35.16
CA MET A 10 23.65 14.22 35.19
C MET A 10 22.77 14.12 33.94
N ALA A 11 23.24 13.40 32.93
CA ALA A 11 22.42 13.00 31.78
C ALA A 11 21.54 11.82 32.20
N THR A 12 20.31 12.08 32.64
CA THR A 12 19.27 11.04 32.70
C THR A 12 18.86 10.70 31.28
N ILE A 13 19.41 9.61 30.76
CA ILE A 13 18.96 8.96 29.53
C ILE A 13 17.58 8.37 29.85
N LEU A 14 16.53 9.09 29.47
CA LEU A 14 15.20 8.49 29.38
C LEU A 14 15.24 7.53 28.19
N LEU A 15 15.37 6.23 28.48
CA LEU A 15 14.96 5.17 27.55
C LEU A 15 13.45 5.29 27.36
N SER A 16 13.02 6.22 26.51
CA SER A 16 11.66 6.23 25.98
C SER A 16 11.55 5.05 25.02
N GLY A 17 10.92 4.00 25.52
CA GLY A 17 10.56 2.81 24.76
C GLY A 17 9.74 3.15 23.53
N CYS A 18 9.88 2.30 22.51
CA CYS A 18 9.09 2.32 21.30
C CYS A 18 7.63 2.00 21.65
N SER A 19 6.81 3.02 21.92
CA SER A 19 5.36 2.87 21.95
C SER A 19 4.83 3.07 20.54
N ALA A 20 4.12 2.07 20.01
CA ALA A 20 3.32 2.21 18.81
C ALA A 20 2.37 3.41 18.98
N MET A 21 2.54 4.40 18.11
CA MET A 21 1.67 5.57 18.02
C MET A 21 0.54 5.19 17.07
N GLU A 22 -0.56 4.67 17.63
CA GLU A 22 -1.81 4.51 16.87
C GLU A 22 -2.36 5.92 16.63
N ASN A 23 -2.36 6.34 15.37
CA ASN A 23 -2.96 7.61 14.95
C ASN A 23 -4.48 7.50 15.10
N GLU A 24 -5.04 8.17 16.12
CA GLU A 24 -6.46 8.51 16.13
C GLU A 24 -6.73 9.52 15.00
N SER A 25 -7.13 8.99 13.84
CA SER A 25 -7.68 9.78 12.74
C SER A 25 -9.04 10.34 13.15
N SER A 26 -9.13 11.66 13.06
CA SER A 26 -10.29 12.49 13.39
C SER A 26 -11.57 12.00 12.68
N LYS A 27 -12.62 11.87 13.49
CA LYS A 27 -13.99 11.56 13.09
C LYS A 27 -14.62 12.76 12.38
N ASP A 28 -14.62 12.76 11.05
CA ASP A 28 -15.41 13.69 10.24
C ASP A 28 -16.67 13.00 9.67
N THR A 29 -17.80 13.42 10.24
CA THR A 29 -19.17 13.53 9.71
C THR A 29 -19.63 12.71 8.48
N ASN A 30 -20.59 11.80 8.75
CA ASN A 30 -21.76 11.42 7.92
C ASN A 30 -21.69 11.61 6.40
N THR A 31 -21.31 10.54 5.71
CA THR A 31 -22.00 10.09 4.48
C THR A 31 -22.23 8.59 4.62
N GLU A 32 -23.50 8.15 4.68
CA GLU A 32 -23.85 6.74 4.54
C GLU A 32 -23.65 6.28 3.08
N THR A 33 -22.41 6.30 2.63
CA THR A 33 -21.96 5.36 1.59
C THR A 33 -21.82 4.01 2.28
N LYS A 34 -22.35 2.92 1.70
CA LYS A 34 -22.09 1.55 2.15
C LYS A 34 -20.58 1.32 2.23
N SER A 35 -19.98 1.64 3.37
CA SER A 35 -18.56 1.52 3.60
C SER A 35 -18.26 0.04 3.75
N VAL A 36 -17.22 -0.42 3.08
CA VAL A 36 -16.62 -1.71 3.42
C VAL A 36 -16.19 -1.59 4.89
N PRO A 37 -16.62 -2.50 5.78
CA PRO A 37 -16.18 -2.46 7.17
C PRO A 37 -14.66 -2.63 7.24
N GLU A 38 -14.03 -2.07 8.27
CA GLU A 38 -12.58 -2.18 8.47
C GLU A 38 -12.13 -3.65 8.53
N GLU A 39 -12.93 -4.50 9.18
CA GLU A 39 -12.74 -5.94 9.22
C GLU A 39 -14.01 -6.68 8.79
N MET A 40 -13.82 -7.86 8.21
CA MET A 40 -14.91 -8.79 7.93
C MET A 40 -14.41 -10.24 7.94
N GLU A 41 -15.33 -11.18 8.09
CA GLU A 41 -15.00 -12.61 8.01
C GLU A 41 -14.27 -12.91 6.69
N ALA A 42 -13.13 -13.60 6.78
CA ALA A 42 -12.32 -13.95 5.62
C ALA A 42 -13.10 -14.78 4.58
N SER A 43 -14.06 -15.61 5.01
CA SER A 43 -14.94 -16.38 4.13
C SER A 43 -15.89 -15.52 3.27
N LYS A 44 -16.08 -14.26 3.64
CA LYS A 44 -16.92 -13.28 2.93
C LYS A 44 -16.09 -12.21 2.19
N TYR A 45 -14.77 -12.25 2.33
CA TYR A 45 -13.86 -11.28 1.75
C TYR A 45 -13.40 -11.74 0.36
N GLU A 46 -13.78 -10.97 -0.66
CA GLU A 46 -13.45 -11.20 -2.08
C GLU A 46 -12.54 -10.08 -2.64
N GLY A 47 -11.99 -9.21 -1.78
CA GLY A 47 -11.11 -8.10 -2.15
C GLY A 47 -11.73 -6.70 -2.05
N GLN A 48 -12.96 -6.58 -1.54
CA GLN A 48 -13.62 -5.29 -1.31
C GLN A 48 -12.78 -4.38 -0.42
N GLY A 49 -12.67 -3.10 -0.77
CA GLY A 49 -11.94 -2.11 0.02
C GLY A 49 -10.41 -2.24 -0.01
N PHE A 50 -9.84 -3.22 -0.72
CA PHE A 50 -8.39 -3.33 -0.88
C PHE A 50 -7.84 -2.10 -1.61
N GLN A 51 -6.96 -1.37 -0.93
CA GLN A 51 -6.31 -0.18 -1.46
C GLN A 51 -4.95 0.01 -0.78
N PRO A 52 -3.83 -0.20 -1.47
CA PRO A 52 -2.52 0.21 -0.98
C PRO A 52 -2.49 1.72 -0.66
N PRO A 53 -1.61 2.20 0.23
CA PRO A 53 -1.42 3.63 0.45
C PRO A 53 -1.16 4.34 -0.88
N ALA A 54 -2.01 5.29 -1.25
CA ALA A 54 -1.93 5.97 -2.54
C ALA A 54 -2.55 7.36 -2.47
N GLU A 55 -2.06 8.25 -3.34
CA GLU A 55 -2.67 9.54 -3.57
C GLU A 55 -4.04 9.40 -4.24
N LYS A 56 -4.94 10.36 -4.00
CA LYS A 56 -6.32 10.28 -4.51
C LYS A 56 -6.38 10.32 -6.04
N ASP A 57 -5.47 11.08 -6.65
CA ASP A 57 -5.32 11.20 -8.10
C ASP A 57 -4.75 9.91 -8.72
N ALA A 58 -3.79 9.25 -8.07
CA ALA A 58 -3.28 7.94 -8.45
C ALA A 58 -4.40 6.88 -8.47
N ILE A 59 -5.28 6.87 -7.46
CA ILE A 59 -6.46 6.00 -7.41
C ILE A 59 -7.44 6.31 -8.56
N GLU A 60 -7.70 7.58 -8.84
CA GLU A 60 -8.59 7.99 -9.93
C GLU A 60 -8.00 7.64 -11.30
N PHE A 61 -6.69 7.84 -11.47
CA PHE A 61 -5.95 7.52 -12.68
C PHE A 61 -5.99 6.02 -12.98
N ALA A 62 -5.74 5.17 -11.97
CA ALA A 62 -5.83 3.72 -12.09
C ALA A 62 -7.21 3.27 -12.57
N LYS A 63 -8.29 3.83 -11.99
CA LYS A 63 -9.67 3.53 -12.40
C LYS A 63 -9.95 3.98 -13.83
N LYS A 64 -9.52 5.18 -14.21
CA LYS A 64 -9.77 5.77 -15.53
C LYS A 64 -9.03 5.05 -16.66
N HIS A 65 -7.84 4.51 -16.37
CA HIS A 65 -6.95 3.92 -17.37
C HIS A 65 -6.73 2.41 -17.20
N LYS A 66 -7.62 1.73 -16.48
CA LYS A 66 -7.53 0.31 -16.08
C LYS A 66 -7.05 -0.61 -17.21
N ASP A 67 -7.73 -0.63 -18.35
CA ASP A 67 -7.40 -1.56 -19.44
C ASP A 67 -6.04 -1.30 -20.07
N LYS A 68 -5.62 -0.03 -20.15
CA LYS A 68 -4.32 0.36 -20.71
C LYS A 68 -3.20 -0.04 -19.77
N ILE A 69 -3.39 0.19 -18.47
CA ILE A 69 -2.44 -0.16 -17.42
C ILE A 69 -2.32 -1.68 -17.30
N ALA A 70 -3.44 -2.41 -17.30
CA ALA A 70 -3.48 -3.87 -17.27
C ALA A 70 -2.67 -4.47 -18.43
N LYS A 71 -2.92 -4.03 -19.67
CA LYS A 71 -2.15 -4.47 -20.84
C LYS A 71 -0.66 -4.17 -20.70
N ARG A 72 -0.28 -3.05 -20.07
CA ARG A 72 1.13 -2.73 -19.89
C ARG A 72 1.80 -3.60 -18.84
N GLY A 73 1.10 -3.92 -17.75
CA GLY A 73 1.54 -4.93 -16.77
C GLY A 73 1.71 -6.30 -17.42
N GLU A 74 0.72 -6.79 -18.16
CA GLU A 74 0.83 -8.07 -18.88
C GLU A 74 2.01 -8.09 -19.87
N GLN A 75 2.18 -7.00 -20.62
CA GLN A 75 3.29 -6.85 -21.57
C GLN A 75 4.65 -6.86 -20.85
N PHE A 76 4.76 -6.27 -19.66
CA PHE A 76 5.99 -6.31 -18.88
C PHE A 76 6.44 -7.74 -18.58
N PHE A 77 5.52 -8.63 -18.18
CA PHE A 77 5.89 -10.03 -17.89
C PHE A 77 6.24 -10.81 -19.15
N MET A 78 5.56 -10.54 -20.27
CA MET A 78 5.91 -11.12 -21.56
C MET A 78 7.32 -10.66 -22.00
N ASP A 79 7.60 -9.35 -21.94
CA ASP A 79 8.86 -8.76 -22.42
C ASP A 79 10.08 -9.22 -21.60
N ASN A 80 9.93 -9.35 -20.28
CA ASN A 80 11.06 -9.60 -19.36
C ASN A 80 11.23 -11.07 -18.99
N PHE A 81 10.15 -11.85 -18.96
CA PHE A 81 10.17 -13.24 -18.53
C PHE A 81 9.68 -14.22 -19.60
N GLY A 82 9.13 -13.74 -20.71
CA GLY A 82 8.53 -14.60 -21.73
C GLY A 82 7.28 -15.32 -21.27
N LEU A 83 6.61 -14.81 -20.23
CA LEU A 83 5.46 -15.46 -19.59
C LEU A 83 4.15 -14.74 -19.93
N LYS A 84 3.13 -15.52 -20.28
CA LYS A 84 1.76 -15.02 -20.41
C LYS A 84 1.12 -14.94 -19.03
N VAL A 85 0.88 -13.72 -18.58
CA VAL A 85 0.14 -13.44 -17.36
C VAL A 85 -1.17 -12.72 -17.69
N LYS A 86 -2.10 -12.73 -16.75
CA LYS A 86 -3.37 -12.02 -16.83
C LYS A 86 -3.48 -11.04 -15.67
N ALA A 87 -3.79 -9.78 -15.94
CA ALA A 87 -4.07 -8.80 -14.90
C ALA A 87 -5.34 -9.21 -14.11
N THR A 88 -5.20 -9.28 -12.78
CA THR A 88 -6.29 -9.60 -11.84
C THR A 88 -6.79 -8.36 -11.12
N ASN A 89 -5.94 -7.34 -10.92
CA ASN A 89 -6.34 -6.06 -10.36
C ASN A 89 -5.44 -4.90 -10.85
N VAL A 90 -5.99 -3.68 -10.85
CA VAL A 90 -5.26 -2.43 -11.12
C VAL A 90 -5.72 -1.40 -10.10
N VAL A 91 -4.79 -0.90 -9.28
CA VAL A 91 -5.06 0.03 -8.18
C VAL A 91 -4.06 1.19 -8.20
N GLY A 92 -4.42 2.31 -7.57
CA GLY A 92 -3.42 3.34 -7.24
C GLY A 92 -2.48 2.80 -6.16
N SER A 93 -1.19 3.17 -6.21
CA SER A 93 -0.19 2.77 -5.21
C SER A 93 0.90 3.85 -5.19
N GLY A 94 1.13 4.48 -4.03
CA GLY A 94 1.95 5.69 -3.94
C GLY A 94 1.40 6.84 -4.79
N ASP A 95 2.27 7.44 -5.60
CA ASP A 95 1.96 8.45 -6.62
C ASP A 95 1.67 7.84 -8.01
N GLY A 96 1.72 6.50 -8.12
CA GLY A 96 1.56 5.77 -9.37
C GLY A 96 0.47 4.69 -9.31
N VAL A 97 0.67 3.60 -10.06
CA VAL A 97 -0.30 2.49 -10.12
C VAL A 97 0.38 1.16 -9.90
N GLU A 98 -0.39 0.17 -9.46
CA GLU A 98 0.08 -1.19 -9.27
C GLU A 98 -0.84 -2.18 -9.99
N VAL A 99 -0.22 -3.10 -10.72
CA VAL A 99 -0.92 -4.16 -11.48
C VAL A 99 -0.65 -5.49 -10.82
N PHE A 100 -1.71 -6.14 -10.35
CA PHE A 100 -1.67 -7.51 -9.88
C PHE A 100 -1.92 -8.43 -11.07
N VAL A 101 -1.12 -9.49 -11.18
CA VAL A 101 -1.20 -10.46 -12.26
C VAL A 101 -1.22 -11.89 -11.72
N HIS A 102 -1.87 -12.76 -12.47
CA HIS A 102 -1.82 -14.20 -12.30
C HIS A 102 -1.13 -14.84 -13.52
N CYS A 103 -0.17 -15.72 -13.26
CA CYS A 103 0.47 -16.55 -14.27
C CYS A 103 -0.03 -17.98 -14.13
N ASP A 104 -0.39 -18.58 -15.27
CA ASP A 104 -0.64 -20.00 -15.44
C ASP A 104 -0.22 -20.35 -16.88
N ASP A 105 1.09 -20.51 -17.07
CA ASP A 105 1.71 -20.68 -18.39
C ASP A 105 2.81 -21.76 -18.30
N HIS A 106 2.67 -22.82 -19.10
CA HIS A 106 3.60 -23.97 -19.11
C HIS A 106 3.92 -24.52 -17.71
N ASP A 107 2.90 -24.77 -16.89
CA ASP A 107 3.00 -25.24 -15.50
C ASP A 107 3.72 -24.28 -14.53
N ILE A 108 4.01 -23.05 -14.95
CA ILE A 108 4.51 -21.98 -14.08
C ILE A 108 3.31 -21.19 -13.55
N VAL A 109 3.05 -21.35 -12.25
CA VAL A 109 1.88 -20.75 -11.57
C VAL A 109 2.33 -19.83 -10.45
N PHE A 110 1.93 -18.55 -10.53
CA PHE A 110 2.14 -17.58 -9.46
C PHE A 110 1.14 -16.41 -9.51
N ASN A 111 1.10 -15.65 -8.43
CA ASN A 111 0.57 -14.29 -8.43
C ASN A 111 1.71 -13.33 -8.10
N ALA A 112 1.72 -12.17 -8.75
CA ALA A 112 2.71 -11.11 -8.53
C ALA A 112 2.06 -9.75 -8.72
N SER A 113 2.78 -8.69 -8.34
CA SER A 113 2.42 -7.32 -8.70
C SER A 113 3.61 -6.54 -9.23
N ILE A 114 3.32 -5.47 -9.98
CA ILE A 114 4.31 -4.53 -10.47
C ILE A 114 3.77 -3.11 -10.37
N SER A 115 4.56 -2.21 -9.79
CA SER A 115 4.31 -0.78 -9.76
C SER A 115 4.77 -0.13 -11.07
N ILE A 116 3.94 0.76 -11.62
CA ILE A 116 4.16 1.49 -12.89
C ILE A 116 4.08 2.99 -12.62
#